data_AF-A0A7Z1HP96-F1
#
_entry.id   AF-A0A7Z1HP96-F1
#
_cell.length_a   1.000
_cell.length_b   1.000
_cell.length_c   1.000
_cell.angle_alpha   90.00
_cell.angle_beta   90.00
_cell.angle_gamma   90.00
#
_symmetry.space_group_name_H-M   'P 1'
#
loop_
_entity.id
_entity.type
_entity.pdbx_description
1 polymer ?
#
loop_
_entity_poly.entity_id
_entity_poly.type
_entity_poly.pdbx_seq_one_letter_code
_entity_poly.pdbx_strand_id
1 'polypeptide(L)' 'MVDSLRSAANSLVLQIIFVIIIVSFILTGVSGYLIGGSNNYAAKVNGQGISRAQFGNAFNNERN' A
#
# COMPACT_ATOMS: atom_id res chain seq x y z
N MET A 1 15.77 -31.05 -10.04
CA MET A 1 16.14 -29.70 -9.54
C MET A 1 14.95 -28.75 -9.38
N VAL A 2 13.80 -29.05 -10.00
CA VAL A 2 12.51 -28.47 -9.60
C VAL A 2 11.93 -29.22 -8.39
N ASP A 3 12.40 -30.44 -8.17
CA ASP A 3 11.95 -31.38 -7.15
C ASP A 3 12.42 -30.98 -5.74
N SER A 4 13.59 -30.35 -5.62
CA SER A 4 14.09 -29.79 -4.36
C SER A 4 13.27 -28.57 -3.92
N LEU A 5 12.87 -27.71 -4.86
CA LEU A 5 11.98 -26.57 -4.58
C LEU A 5 10.58 -27.05 -4.18
N ARG A 6 10.06 -28.08 -4.85
CA ARG A 6 8.76 -28.69 -4.51
C ARG A 6 8.77 -29.42 -3.17
N SER A 7 9.88 -30.09 -2.84
CA SER A 7 10.08 -30.74 -1.54
C SER A 7 10.17 -29.71 -0.40
N ALA A 8 10.95 -28.64 -0.59
CA ALA A 8 11.03 -27.55 0.37
C ALA A 8 9.66 -26.84 0.57
N ALA A 9 8.91 -26.61 -0.51
CA ALA A 9 7.58 -25.99 -0.45
C ALA A 9 6.52 -26.87 0.25
N ASN A 10 6.72 -28.19 0.30
CA ASN A 10 5.85 -29.13 1.04
C ASN A 10 6.30 -29.36 2.49
N SER A 11 7.33 -28.66 2.96
CA SER A 11 7.74 -28.74 4.37
C SER A 11 6.72 -28.03 5.26
N LEU A 12 6.14 -28.77 6.22
CA LEU A 12 5.21 -28.25 7.21
C LEU A 12 5.79 -27.05 7.97
N VAL A 13 7.09 -27.11 8.31
CA VAL A 13 7.80 -26.03 9.01
C VAL A 13 7.82 -24.76 8.16
N LEU A 14 8.13 -24.90 6.87
CA LEU A 14 8.19 -23.76 5.95
C LEU A 14 6.79 -23.14 5.78
N GLN A 15 5.75 -23.95 5.65
CA GLN A 15 4.37 -23.47 5.52
C GLN A 15 3.93 -22.65 6.73
N ILE A 16 4.25 -23.10 7.95
CA ILE A 16 3.92 -22.35 9.18
C ILE A 16 4.62 -20.99 9.18
N ILE A 17 5.92 -20.95 8.86
CA ILE A 17 6.68 -19.69 8.75
C ILE A 17 6.05 -18.77 7.70
N PHE A 18 5.70 -19.31 6.54
CA PHE A 18 5.11 -18.55 5.45
C PHE A 18 3.77 -17.93 5.82
N VAL A 19 2.90 -18.70 6.51
CA VAL A 19 1.62 -18.21 7.02
C VAL A 19 1.82 -17.10 8.04
N ILE A 20 2.75 -17.26 8.98
CA ILE A 20 3.05 -16.21 9.98
C ILE A 20 3.54 -14.93 9.30
N ILE A 21 4.40 -15.04 8.29
CA ILE A 21 4.88 -13.89 7.52
C ILE A 21 3.70 -13.20 6.82
N ILE A 22 2.88 -13.93 6.07
CA ILE A 22 1.71 -13.37 5.38
C ILE A 22 0.78 -12.66 6.37
N VAL A 23 0.45 -13.30 7.48
CA VAL A 23 -0.40 -12.72 8.54
C VAL A 23 0.23 -11.44 9.09
N SER A 24 1.54 -11.44 9.36
CA SER A 24 2.26 -10.25 9.85
C SER A 24 2.21 -9.09 8.85
N PHE A 25 2.41 -9.35 7.56
CA PHE A 25 2.31 -8.34 6.51
C PHE A 25 0.89 -7.78 6.37
N ILE A 26 -0.14 -8.63 6.55
CA ILE A 26 -1.54 -8.18 6.52
C ILE A 26 -1.86 -7.30 7.74
N LEU A 27 -1.47 -7.73 8.94
CA LEU A 27 -1.78 -6.99 10.17
C LEU A 27 -0.99 -5.68 10.27
N THR A 28 0.28 -5.67 9.88
CA THR A 28 1.17 -4.52 10.10
C THR A 28 1.44 -3.71 8.83
N GLY A 29 1.49 -4.33 7.65
CA GLY A 29 2.12 -3.76 6.46
C GLY A 29 1.19 -3.29 5.34
N VAL A 30 0.01 -3.88 5.16
CA VAL A 30 -0.88 -3.55 4.01
C VAL A 30 -1.95 -2.51 4.34
N SER A 31 -2.15 -2.15 5.61
CA SER A 31 -3.15 -1.15 6.01
C SER A 31 -2.91 0.19 5.31
N GLY A 32 -1.66 0.63 5.20
CA GLY A 32 -1.30 1.86 4.48
C GLY A 32 -1.58 1.80 2.97
N TYR A 33 -1.46 0.63 2.34
CA TYR A 33 -1.64 0.47 0.89
C TYR A 33 -3.11 0.22 0.50
N LEU A 34 -3.88 -0.51 1.32
CA LEU A 34 -5.28 -0.81 1.06
C LEU A 34 -6.23 0.30 1.57
N ILE A 35 -5.91 0.91 2.71
CA ILE A 35 -6.74 1.98 3.32
C ILE A 35 -6.30 3.37 2.80
N GLY A 36 -5.06 3.52 2.32
CA GLY A 36 -4.54 4.75 1.72
C GLY A 36 -4.99 5.03 0.28
N GLY A 37 -5.79 4.15 -0.33
CA GLY A 37 -6.15 4.18 -1.75
C GLY A 37 -7.22 5.20 -2.18
N SER A 38 -7.59 6.19 -1.37
CA SER A 38 -8.62 7.19 -1.75
C SER A 38 -8.31 8.63 -1.33
N ASN A 39 -7.08 8.91 -0.90
CA ASN A 39 -6.69 10.30 -0.64
C ASN A 39 -6.12 10.93 -1.92
N ASN A 40 -7.00 11.11 -2.91
CA ASN A 40 -6.73 11.78 -4.20
C ASN A 40 -6.54 13.30 -4.04
N TYR A 41 -5.70 13.70 -3.08
CA TYR A 41 -5.34 15.10 -2.85
C TYR A 41 -4.09 15.45 -3.66
N ALA A 42 -4.09 16.61 -4.31
CA ALA A 42 -2.90 17.16 -4.96
C ALA A 42 -1.87 17.67 -3.94
N ALA A 43 -2.35 18.15 -2.80
CA ALA A 43 -1.52 18.64 -1.70
C ALA A 43 -2.28 18.51 -0.37
N LYS A 44 -1.57 18.46 0.76
CA LYS A 44 -2.15 18.67 2.09
C LYS A 44 -1.53 19.93 2.69
N VAL A 45 -2.36 20.87 3.13
CA VAL A 45 -1.93 22.11 3.77
C VAL A 45 -2.59 22.20 5.14
N ASN A 46 -1.82 22.38 6.21
CA ASN A 46 -2.34 22.38 7.59
C ASN A 46 -3.19 21.14 7.94
N GLY A 47 -2.87 19.98 7.37
CA GLY A 47 -3.63 18.74 7.57
C GLY A 47 -4.88 18.58 6.70
N GLN A 48 -5.35 19.64 6.04
CA GLN A 48 -6.47 19.61 5.11
C GLN A 48 -6.00 19.19 3.72
N GLY A 49 -6.63 18.16 3.15
CA GLY A 49 -6.37 17.70 1.79
C GLY A 49 -7.02 18.62 0.76
N ILE A 50 -6.23 19.06 -0.22
CA ILE A 50 -6.67 19.84 -1.37
C ILE A 50 -6.84 18.87 -2.54
N SER A 51 -8.04 18.79 -3.11
CA SER A 51 -8.30 17.95 -4.28
C SER A 51 -7.54 18.45 -5.52
N ARG A 52 -7.28 17.56 -6.49
CA ARG A 52 -6.64 17.95 -7.76
C ARG A 52 -7.40 19.03 -8.53
N ALA A 53 -8.73 19.00 -8.47
CA ALA A 53 -9.58 20.01 -9.11
C ALA A 53 -9.43 21.39 -8.46
N GLN A 54 -9.46 21.46 -7.12
CA GLN A 54 -9.24 22.71 -6.38
C GLN A 54 -7.84 23.27 -6.61
N PHE A 55 -6.82 22.40 -6.64
CA PHE A 55 -5.45 22.80 -6.94
C PHE A 55 -5.33 23.41 -8.35
N GLY A 56 -5.90 22.76 -9.36
CA GLY A 56 -5.89 23.28 -10.74
C GLY A 56 -6.59 24.63 -10.86
N ASN A 57 -7.75 24.79 -10.22
CA ASN A 57 -8.49 26.06 -10.23
C ASN A 57 -7.70 27.18 -9.53
N ALA A 58 -7.13 26.92 -8.35
CA ALA A 58 -6.33 27.90 -7.63
C ALA A 58 -5.08 28.30 -8.42
N PHE A 59 -4.37 27.32 -8.97
CA PHE A 59 -3.18 27.57 -9.79
C PHE A 59 -3.48 28.40 -11.05
N ASN A 60 -4.61 28.15 -11.70
CA ASN A 60 -5.02 28.94 -12.86
C ASN A 60 -5.47 30.36 -12.46
N ASN A 61 -5.97 30.54 -11.24
CA ASN A 61 -6.36 31.83 -10.70
C ASN A 61 -5.18 32.69 -10.24
N GLU A 62 -4.05 32.07 -9.85
CA GLU A 62 -2.79 32.78 -9.54
C GLU A 62 -2.03 33.24 -10.81
N ARG A 63 -2.33 32.64 -11.96
CA ARG A 63 -1.70 32.99 -13.24
C ARG A 63 -2.40 34.11 -14.02
N ASN A 64 -3.63 34.45 -13.63
CA ASN A 64 -4.40 35.57 -14.18
C ASN A 64 -4.26 36.79 -13.28
#